data_AF-A0A2G2YTS9-F1
#
_entry.id   AF-A0A2G2YTS9-F1
#
_cell.length_a   1.000
_cell.length_b   1.000
_cell.length_c   1.000
_cell.angle_alpha   90.00
_cell.angle_beta   90.00
_cell.angle_gamma   90.00
#
_symmetry.space_group_name_H-M   'P 1'
#
loop_
_entity.id
_entity.type
_entity.pdbx_description
1 polymer ?
#
loop_
_entity_poly.entity_id
_entity_poly.type
_entity_poly.pdbx_seq_one_letter_code
_entity_poly.pdbx_strand_id
1 'polypeptide(L)'
;MNPDYKVDPPLIVMVTGGRNRGCGVIKNRETHKGSFETFPIQDVQGHEFATRLGNVFTLGKGIKPWVSLPKGKGIKLSIIEEASKRLAAQSATTA
;
A
#
# COMPACT_ATOMS: atom_id res chain seq x y z
N MET A 1 19.07 30.42 -6.80
CA MET A 1 18.44 30.48 -5.46
C MET A 1 17.02 29.99 -5.67
N ASN A 2 16.81 28.68 -5.53
CA ASN A 2 15.61 28.01 -6.06
C ASN A 2 14.42 28.15 -5.08
N PRO A 3 13.22 28.44 -5.60
CA PRO A 3 12.03 28.61 -4.79
C PRO A 3 11.63 27.26 -4.17
N ASP A 4 11.15 27.31 -2.94
CA ASP A 4 10.65 26.20 -2.14
C ASP A 4 9.84 25.16 -2.94
N TYR A 5 10.51 24.07 -3.34
CA TYR A 5 9.83 22.86 -3.84
C TYR A 5 9.17 22.19 -2.64
N LYS A 6 7.93 22.60 -2.34
CA LYS A 6 7.09 22.00 -1.31
C LYS A 6 6.73 20.59 -1.74
N VAL A 7 7.50 19.60 -1.29
CA VAL A 7 7.15 18.19 -1.43
C VAL A 7 6.13 17.87 -0.36
N ASP A 8 4.91 17.53 -0.78
CA ASP A 8 3.93 16.98 0.14
C ASP A 8 4.51 15.68 0.75
N PRO A 9 4.50 15.55 2.09
CA PRO A 9 5.07 14.39 2.72
C PRO A 9 4.27 13.13 2.37
N PRO A 10 4.94 11.98 2.20
CA PRO A 10 4.29 10.74 1.82
C PRO A 10 3.18 10.39 2.81
N LEU A 11 2.03 9.96 2.29
CA LEU A 11 0.89 9.55 3.13
C LEU A 11 0.79 8.04 3.13
N ILE A 12 0.76 7.45 4.33
CA ILE A 12 0.47 6.01 4.48
C ILE A 12 -1.03 5.82 4.44
N VAL A 13 -1.45 4.88 3.62
CA VAL A 13 -2.86 4.56 3.40
C VAL A 13 -3.11 3.06 3.44
N MET A 14 -4.30 2.72 3.92
CA MET A 14 -4.90 1.41 3.82
C MET A 14 -5.96 1.43 2.73
N VAL A 15 -5.92 0.45 1.84
CA VAL A 15 -6.98 0.20 0.87
C VAL A 15 -8.04 -0.66 1.53
N THR A 16 -9.27 -0.14 1.63
CA THR A 16 -10.39 -0.80 2.32
C THR A 16 -11.17 -1.75 1.40
N GLY A 17 -11.17 -1.49 0.09
CA GLY A 17 -12.00 -2.18 -0.90
C GLY A 17 -11.26 -2.64 -2.17
N GLY A 18 -11.91 -3.53 -2.93
CA GLY A 18 -11.41 -4.02 -4.21
C GLY A 18 -10.34 -5.12 -4.13
N ARG A 19 -9.73 -5.43 -5.28
CA ARG A 19 -8.72 -6.51 -5.43
C ARG A 19 -7.38 -6.18 -4.76
N ASN A 20 -7.09 -4.90 -4.56
CA ASN A 20 -5.80 -4.38 -4.06
C ASN A 20 -5.85 -4.02 -2.57
N ARG A 21 -6.63 -4.76 -1.77
CA ARG A 21 -6.71 -4.54 -0.32
C ARG A 21 -5.32 -4.75 0.32
N GLY A 22 -4.81 -3.70 0.96
CA GLY A 22 -3.48 -3.70 1.55
C GLY A 22 -3.04 -2.29 1.98
N CYS A 23 -1.85 -2.19 2.55
CA CYS A 23 -1.26 -0.94 3.04
C CYS A 23 -0.09 -0.50 2.15
N GLY A 24 0.04 0.81 1.95
CA GLY A 24 1.15 1.39 1.21
C GLY A 24 1.23 2.90 1.36
N VAL A 25 2.11 3.52 0.59
CA VAL A 25 2.33 4.96 0.52
C VAL A 25 1.83 5.48 -0.83
N ILE A 26 1.09 6.58 -0.81
CA ILE A 26 0.69 7.27 -2.06
C ILE A 26 1.93 7.93 -2.67
N LYS A 27 2.19 7.64 -3.95
CA LYS A 27 3.25 8.32 -4.71
C LYS A 27 2.80 9.70 -5.17
N ASN A 28 1.71 9.73 -5.95
CA ASN A 28 1.14 10.93 -6.54
C ASN A 28 -0.39 10.87 -6.51
N ARG A 29 -1.04 12.02 -6.66
CA ARG A 29 -2.49 12.13 -6.87
C ARG A 29 -2.76 12.43 -8.34
N GLU A 30 -3.37 11.48 -9.05
CA GLU A 30 -3.75 11.66 -10.45
C GLU A 30 -5.23 12.06 -10.56
N THR A 31 -5.45 13.36 -10.71
CA THR A 31 -6.79 13.93 -10.83
C THR A 31 -7.23 13.95 -12.29
N HIS A 32 -8.38 13.33 -12.56
CA HIS A 32 -8.98 13.27 -13.90
C HIS A 32 -10.33 14.02 -13.88
N LYS A 33 -10.48 15.09 -14.65
CA LYS A 33 -11.74 15.85 -14.71
C LYS A 33 -12.85 14.99 -15.32
N GLY A 34 -13.94 14.79 -14.58
CA GLY A 34 -15.10 14.02 -15.05
C GLY A 34 -15.01 12.50 -14.85
N SER A 35 -13.97 12.00 -14.17
CA SER A 35 -13.83 10.58 -13.83
C SER A 35 -13.37 10.41 -12.38
N PHE A 36 -13.21 9.16 -11.95
CA PHE A 36 -12.69 8.84 -10.63
C PHE A 36 -11.20 9.19 -10.55
N GLU A 37 -10.80 9.77 -9.41
CA GLU A 37 -9.37 9.99 -9.11
C GLU A 37 -8.67 8.65 -8.88
N THR A 38 -7.51 8.51 -9.50
CA THR A 38 -6.66 7.32 -9.39
C THR A 38 -5.49 7.64 -8.46
N PHE A 39 -5.28 6.78 -7.48
CA PHE A 39 -4.20 6.87 -6.51
C PHE A 39 -3.22 5.73 -6.75
N PRO A 40 -2.06 5.99 -7.40
CA PRO A 40 -0.93 5.08 -7.39
C PRO A 40 -0.34 4.97 -5.99
N ILE A 41 -0.28 3.74 -5.48
CA ILE A 41 0.18 3.37 -4.15
C ILE A 41 1.33 2.37 -4.31
N GLN A 42 2.38 2.55 -3.51
CA GLN A 42 3.49 1.60 -3.40
C GLN A 42 3.53 1.00 -2.00
N ASP A 43 3.60 -0.33 -1.92
CA ASP A 43 3.80 -1.01 -0.65
C ASP A 43 5.27 -0.98 -0.18
N VAL A 44 5.55 -1.54 0.99
CA VAL A 44 6.92 -1.58 1.54
C VAL A 44 7.83 -2.62 0.86
N GLN A 45 7.30 -3.54 0.05
CA GLN A 45 8.07 -4.49 -0.75
C GLN A 45 8.37 -3.94 -2.16
N GLY A 46 7.81 -2.77 -2.49
CA GLY A 46 8.02 -2.10 -3.77
C GLY A 46 6.94 -2.43 -4.82
N HIS A 47 5.92 -3.24 -4.49
CA HIS A 47 4.81 -3.46 -5.40
C HIS A 47 3.98 -2.19 -5.56
N GLU A 48 3.62 -1.89 -6.79
CA GLU A 48 2.82 -0.72 -7.14
C GLU A 48 1.45 -1.14 -7.64
N PHE A 49 0.42 -0.47 -7.13
CA PHE A 49 -0.96 -0.71 -7.53
C PHE A 49 -1.76 0.59 -7.47
N ALA A 50 -2.84 0.63 -8.23
CA ALA A 50 -3.74 1.78 -8.27
C ALA A 50 -5.07 1.46 -7.58
N THR A 51 -5.66 2.48 -6.96
CA THR A 51 -7.02 2.40 -6.43
C THR A 51 -7.75 3.75 -6.58
N ARG A 52 -9.06 3.75 -6.33
CA ARG A 52 -9.91 4.96 -6.37
C ARG A 52 -9.96 5.62 -4.99
N LEU A 53 -10.15 6.94 -4.94
CA LEU A 53 -10.27 7.71 -3.70
C LEU A 53 -11.20 7.07 -2.65
N GLY A 54 -12.37 6.59 -3.07
CA GLY A 54 -13.36 5.99 -2.17
C GLY A 54 -12.91 4.70 -1.46
N ASN A 55 -11.84 4.07 -1.94
CA ASN A 55 -11.25 2.87 -1.33
C ASN A 55 -9.98 3.18 -0.51
N VAL A 56 -9.59 4.45 -0.36
CA VAL A 56 -8.36 4.87 0.32
C VAL A 56 -8.70 5.41 1.71
N PHE A 57 -8.05 4.88 2.74
CA PHE A 57 -8.14 5.37 4.11
C PHE A 57 -6.75 5.76 4.63
N THR A 58 -6.57 7.01 5.06
CA THR A 58 -5.27 7.51 5.52
C THR A 58 -4.97 7.03 6.94
N LEU A 59 -3.83 6.35 7.13
CA LEU A 59 -3.39 5.83 8.44
C LEU A 59 -2.34 6.72 9.11
N GLY A 60 -1.71 7.62 8.36
CA GLY A 60 -0.73 8.52 8.92
C GLY A 60 -0.01 9.35 7.86
N LYS A 61 0.83 10.26 8.37
CA LYS A 61 1.68 11.16 7.58
C LYS A 61 3.14 10.77 7.77
N GLY A 62 3.89 10.66 6.68
CA GLY A 62 5.26 10.18 6.67
C GLY A 62 5.36 8.65 6.65
N ILE A 63 6.45 8.11 7.20
CA ILE A 63 6.76 6.67 7.21
C ILE A 63 6.18 5.97 8.45
N LYS A 64 5.72 6.75 9.44
CA LYS A 64 5.20 6.23 10.70
C LYS A 64 3.66 6.22 10.69
N PRO A 65 3.01 5.05 10.70
CA PRO A 65 1.56 4.99 10.84
C PRO A 65 1.13 5.42 12.25
N TRP A 66 -0.05 6.01 12.37
CA TRP A 66 -0.63 6.37 13.68
C TRP A 66 -1.17 5.16 14.44
N VAL A 67 -1.41 4.06 13.73
CA VAL A 67 -1.96 2.82 14.26
C VAL A 67 -1.01 1.64 14.03
N SER A 68 -1.09 0.64 14.90
CA SER A 68 -0.38 -0.62 14.71
C SER A 68 -0.95 -1.40 13.52
N LEU A 69 -0.07 -1.87 12.63
CA LEU A 69 -0.46 -2.69 11.49
C LEU A 69 -0.55 -4.18 11.87
N PRO A 70 -1.45 -4.96 11.25
CA PRO A 70 -1.58 -6.40 11.49
C PRO A 70 -0.35 -7.19 11.00
N LYS A 71 -0.27 -8.47 11.34
CA LYS A 71 0.81 -9.37 10.90
C LYS A 71 0.97 -9.31 9.38
N GLY A 72 2.18 -9.03 8.92
CA GLY A 72 2.47 -8.80 7.49
C GLY A 72 2.32 -7.35 7.03
N LYS A 73 2.15 -6.39 7.94
CA LYS A 73 2.07 -4.93 7.66
C LYS A 73 1.01 -4.55 6.61
N GLY A 74 -0.01 -5.39 6.42
CA GLY A 74 -1.04 -5.21 5.39
C GLY A 74 -0.54 -5.41 3.96
N ILE A 75 0.59 -6.09 3.75
CA ILE A 75 1.14 -6.33 2.43
C ILE A 75 0.43 -7.53 1.80
N LYS A 76 0.03 -7.37 0.53
CA LYS A 76 -0.56 -8.45 -0.25
C LYS A 76 0.55 -9.15 -1.02
N LEU A 77 0.77 -10.42 -0.69
CA LEU A 77 1.71 -11.27 -1.40
C LEU A 77 1.17 -11.67 -2.77
N SER A 78 2.06 -11.88 -3.74
CA SER A 78 1.70 -12.52 -4.99
C SER A 78 1.31 -13.99 -4.77
N ILE A 79 0.61 -14.59 -5.74
CA ILE A 79 0.16 -15.98 -5.67
C ILE A 79 1.36 -16.93 -5.48
N ILE A 80 2.48 -16.63 -6.14
CA ILE A 80 3.71 -17.42 -6.07
C ILE A 80 4.33 -17.30 -4.66
N GLU A 81 4.42 -16.09 -4.12
CA GLU A 81 4.95 -15.87 -2.76
C GLU A 81 4.06 -16.51 -1.69
N GLU A 82 2.74 -16.45 -1.83
CA GLU A 82 1.82 -17.16 -0.93
C GLU A 82 2.02 -18.68 -0.99
N ALA A 83 2.17 -19.24 -2.20
CA ALA A 83 2.41 -20.67 -2.37
C ALA A 83 3.71 -21.10 -1.70
N SER A 84 4.82 -20.40 -1.98
CA SER A 84 6.12 -20.67 -1.34
C SER A 84 6.06 -20.56 0.17
N LYS A 85 5.36 -19.56 0.71
CA LYS A 85 5.17 -19.40 2.16
C LYS A 85 4.37 -20.56 2.78
N ARG A 86 3.34 -21.05 2.09
CA ARG A 86 2.56 -22.22 2.55
C ARG A 86 3.39 -23.50 2.52
N LEU A 87 4.15 -23.74 1.45
CA LEU A 87 5.07 -24.87 1.35
C LEU A 87 6.13 -24.86 2.46
N ALA A 88 6.76 -23.71 2.71
CA ALA A 88 7.74 -23.55 3.78
C ALA A 88 7.14 -23.79 5.18
N ALA A 89 5.90 -23.34 5.42
CA ALA A 89 5.20 -23.60 6.67
C ALA A 89 4.84 -25.08 6.86
N GLN A 90 4.47 -25.77 5.77
CA GLN A 90 4.19 -27.21 5.79
C GLN A 90 5.46 -28.01 6.10
N SER A 91 6.59 -27.69 5.46
CA SER A 91 7.86 -28.37 5.76
C SER A 91 8.32 -28.16 7.20
N ALA A 92 8.10 -26.97 7.78
CA ALA A 92 8.48 -26.68 9.17
C ALA A 92 7.58 -27.37 10.22
N THR A 93 6.38 -27.83 9.85
CA THR A 93 5.47 -28.55 10.75
C THR A 93 5.69 -30.07 10.69
N THR A 94 6.37 -30.56 9.65
CA THR A 94 6.57 -32.00 9.39
C THR A 94 7.97 -32.47 9.83
N ALA A 95 8.79 -31.56 10.39
CA ALA A 95 10.08 -31.82 11.01
C ALA A 95 9.96 -31.61 12.53
#